data_AF-A0A7K6G537-F1
#
_entry.id   AF-A0A7K6G537-F1
#
_cell.length_a   1.000
_cell.length_b   1.000
_cell.length_c   1.000
_cell.angle_alpha   90.00
_cell.angle_beta   90.00
_cell.angle_gamma   90.00
#
_symmetry.space_group_name_H-M   'P 1'
#
loop_
_entity.id
_entity.type
_entity.pdbx_description
1 polymer ?
#
loop_
_entity_poly.entity_id
_entity_poly.type
_entity_poly.pdbx_seq_one_letter_code
_entity_poly.pdbx_strand_id
1 'polypeptide(L)' 'GKRLAPSVFLLPPPPEEAATSRSTLSLTCLVRGFFPAAVDVQWQKNQESLQKGGNSPK' A
#
# COMPACT_ATOMS: atom_id res chain seq x y z
N GLY A 1 7.50 14.27 -21.96
CA GLY A 1 6.11 13.79 -21.98
C GLY A 1 5.38 14.25 -20.73
N LYS A 2 4.03 14.30 -20.76
CA LYS A 2 3.19 14.68 -19.61
C LYS A 2 3.46 13.76 -18.40
N ARG A 3 3.33 14.27 -17.18
CA ARG A 3 3.42 13.50 -15.92
C ARG A 3 2.19 13.82 -15.07
N LEU A 4 1.63 12.80 -14.42
CA LEU A 4 0.45 12.96 -13.56
C LEU A 4 0.79 12.41 -12.17
N ALA A 5 0.53 13.21 -11.14
CA ALA A 5 0.72 12.82 -9.76
C ALA A 5 -0.32 11.76 -9.35
N PRO A 6 0.08 10.73 -8.58
CA PRO A 6 -0.86 9.72 -8.10
C PRO A 6 -1.81 10.29 -7.05
N SER A 7 -3.04 9.80 -7.07
CA SER A 7 -3.91 9.78 -5.90
C SER A 7 -3.60 8.52 -5.08
N VAL A 8 -3.39 8.67 -3.79
CA VAL A 8 -3.02 7.58 -2.88
C VAL A 8 -4.06 7.46 -1.77
N PHE A 9 -4.54 6.24 -1.54
CA PHE A 9 -5.50 5.94 -0.47
C PHE A 9 -4.97 4.75 0.33
N LEU A 10 -4.91 4.91 1.65
CA LEU A 10 -4.60 3.81 2.57
C LEU A 10 -5.92 3.26 3.11
N LEU A 11 -6.24 2.02 2.73
CA LEU A 11 -7.46 1.36 3.17
C LEU A 11 -7.17 0.52 4.42
N PRO A 12 -8.05 0.56 5.44
CA PRO A 12 -7.91 -0.25 6.64
C PRO A 12 -8.14 -1.74 6.32
N PRO A 13 -7.84 -2.64 7.27
CA PRO A 13 -8.23 -4.04 7.15
C PRO A 13 -9.74 -4.17 6.94
N PRO A 14 -10.19 -5.11 6.10
CA PRO A 14 -11.62 -5.40 5.94
C PRO A 14 -12.27 -5.70 7.29
N PRO A 15 -13.54 -5.29 7.51
CA PRO A 15 -14.25 -5.53 8.76
C PRO A 15 -14.25 -7.00 9.18
N GLU A 16 -14.33 -7.93 8.24
CA GLU A 16 -14.31 -9.37 8.50
C GLU A 16 -12.96 -9.85 9.05
N GLU A 17 -11.86 -9.24 8.58
CA GLU A 17 -10.50 -9.54 9.08
C GLU A 17 -10.30 -8.95 10.48
N ALA A 18 -10.78 -7.73 10.70
CA ALA A 18 -10.68 -7.04 11.98
C ALA A 18 -11.60 -7.62 13.07
N ALA A 19 -12.76 -8.15 12.68
CA ALA A 19 -13.74 -8.75 13.59
C ALA A 19 -13.37 -10.20 13.98
N THR A 20 -12.57 -10.86 13.15
CA THR A 20 -12.00 -12.18 13.49
C THR A 20 -10.79 -11.96 14.39
N SER A 21 -10.56 -12.83 15.39
CA SER A 21 -9.35 -12.84 16.24
C SER A 21 -8.08 -13.24 15.48
N ARG A 22 -7.91 -12.76 14.23
CA ARG A 22 -6.82 -13.12 13.35
C ARG A 22 -5.55 -12.46 13.87
N SER A 23 -4.47 -13.23 13.91
CA SER A 23 -3.16 -12.75 14.39
C SER A 23 -2.49 -11.76 13.43
N THR A 24 -3.03 -11.63 12.22
CA THR A 24 -2.48 -10.81 11.13
C THR A 24 -3.60 -10.00 10.51
N LEU A 25 -3.29 -8.73 10.19
CA LEU A 25 -4.19 -7.80 9.52
C LEU A 25 -3.53 -7.31 8.23
N SER A 26 -4.35 -7.03 7.22
CA SER A 26 -3.88 -6.54 5.92
C SER A 26 -4.16 -5.04 5.77
N LEU A 27 -3.17 -4.27 5.32
CA LEU A 27 -3.35 -2.89 4.88
C LEU A 27 -3.23 -2.83 3.35
N THR A 28 -4.11 -2.06 2.70
CA THR A 28 -4.08 -1.91 1.24
C THR A 28 -3.72 -0.47 0.86
N CYS A 29 -2.67 -0.30 0.06
CA CYS A 29 -2.32 0.99 -0.55
C CYS A 29 -2.84 1.03 -1.99
N LEU A 30 -3.86 1.85 -2.25
CA LEU A 30 -4.43 2.06 -3.58
C LEU A 30 -3.81 3.31 -4.22
N VAL A 31 -3.08 3.11 -5.32
CA VAL A 31 -2.43 4.17 -6.10
C VAL A 31 -3.08 4.27 -7.48
N ARG A 32 -3.63 5.44 -7.85
CA ARG A 32 -4.34 5.62 -9.13
C ARG A 32 -4.11 6.98 -9.78
N GLY A 33 -4.38 7.08 -11.08
CA GLY A 33 -4.40 8.35 -11.82
C GLY A 33 -3.03 8.94 -12.14
N PHE A 34 -1.97 8.13 -12.19
CA PHE A 34 -0.60 8.58 -12.40
C PHE A 34 -0.03 8.17 -13.75
N PHE A 35 1.00 8.89 -14.18
CA PHE A 35 1.78 8.58 -15.38
C PHE A 35 3.22 9.11 -15.23
N PRO A 36 4.26 8.35 -15.63
CA PRO A 36 4.22 7.01 -16.24
C PRO A 36 3.79 5.92 -15.24
N ALA A 37 3.49 4.71 -15.73
CA ALA A 37 2.93 3.63 -14.92
C ALA A 37 3.90 3.01 -13.88
N ALA A 38 5.16 3.45 -13.83
CA ALA A 38 6.15 2.97 -12.86
C ALA A 38 6.04 3.73 -11.52
N VAL A 39 5.86 3.00 -10.42
CA VAL A 39 5.84 3.51 -9.04
C VAL A 39 6.60 2.58 -8.10
N ASP A 40 7.21 3.16 -7.06
CA ASP A 40 7.78 2.42 -5.93
C ASP A 40 6.94 2.73 -4.68
N VAL A 41 6.61 1.68 -3.91
CA VAL A 41 5.78 1.79 -2.70
C VAL A 41 6.57 1.24 -1.53
N GLN A 42 6.73 2.05 -0.49
CA GLN A 42 7.46 1.70 0.72
C GLN A 42 6.55 1.83 1.94
N TRP A 43 6.57 0.82 2.79
CA TRP A 43 5.82 0.80 4.03
C TRP A 43 6.69 1.27 5.19
N GLN A 44 6.08 2.00 6.11
CA GLN A 44 6.72 2.44 7.34
C GLN A 44 5.85 2.07 8.54
N LYS A 45 6.49 1.67 9.63
CA LYS A 45 5.85 1.48 10.94
C LYS A 45 6.50 2.45 11.91
N ASN A 46 5.73 3.35 12.49
CA ASN A 46 6.24 4.36 13.43
C ASN A 46 7.44 5.15 12.87
N GLN A 47 7.35 5.58 11.61
CA GLN A 47 8.41 6.30 10.87
C GLN A 47 9.66 5.46 10.53
N GLU A 48 9.71 4.18 10.93
CA GLU A 48 10.77 3.26 10.53
C GLU A 48 10.37 2.53 9.26
N SER A 49 11.25 2.56 8.26
CA SER A 49 11.04 1.82 7.00
C SER A 49 11.02 0.33 7.27
N LEU A 50 9.93 -0.32 6.87
CA LEU A 50 9.87 -1.78 6.86
C LEU A 50 10.75 -2.25 5.70
N GLN A 51 11.77 -3.05 5.99
CA GLN A 51 12.54 -3.70 4.93
C GLN A 51 11.58 -4.51 4.06
N LYS A 52 11.80 -4.45 2.74
CA LYS A 52 10.88 -4.93 1.71
C LYS A 52 10.42 -6.37 1.98
N GLY A 53 9.28 -6.53 2.62
CA GLY A 53 8.54 -7.80 2.66
C GLY A 53 8.07 -8.08 1.25
N GLY A 54 8.59 -9.13 0.63
CA GLY A 54 8.41 -9.43 -0.79
C GLY A 54 6.95 -9.51 -1.20
N ASN A 55 6.48 -8.48 -1.91
CA ASN A 55 5.41 -8.51 -2.92
C ASN A 55 5.54 -7.23 -3.76
N SER A 56 6.58 -7.17 -4.59
CA SER A 56 6.60 -6.24 -5.73
C SER A 56 5.84 -6.90 -6.88
N PRO A 57 4.94 -6.20 -7.58
CA PRO A 57 4.50 -6.66 -8.89
C PRO A 57 5.74 -6.70 -9.78
N LYS A 58 6.03 -7.86 -10.34
CA LYS A 58 6.99 -7.98 -11.44
C LYS A 58 6.39 -7.37 -12.70
#